data_AF-A0A496W2S3-F1
#
_entry.id   AF-A0A496W2S3-F1
#
_cell.length_a   1.000
_cell.length_b   1.000
_cell.length_c   1.000
_cell.angle_alpha   90.00
_cell.angle_beta   90.00
_cell.angle_gamma   90.00
#
_symmetry.space_group_name_H-M   'P 1'
#
loop_
_entity.id
_entity.type
_entity.pdbx_description
1 polymer ?
#
loop_
_entity_poly.entity_id
_entity_poly.type
_entity_poly.pdbx_seq_one_letter_code
_entity_poly.pdbx_strand_id
1 'polypeptide(L)'
;MLYAGALSYFAANDVNLKMLNKGKQALAYRQPSLGTFSTSLNPIYSFGVPRQVEMSGIRVDMDAVAQSLWARNNDVQIANAIGQQVGIMTSVLEHRIPEMLFTNDEHPGEAVSAVKALAIANAEGQRIYQVTSENVNAVLPVLNISSEVKDEIRASVAVGKKATVSQNNITVGGWTGVGYIIADPDTGAGAYRISGGGNGGFLEYYEGISYSVVFTLFIATLLATISAVPVAAVLLIALTAITLFHALMTFIISDLKLKENQCPEEMTALLIALMVVFTFLPIIKGNNNKTIIFSLLFYSILVDAIPAASPACLN
;
A
#
# COMPACT_ATOMS: atom_id res chain seq x y z
N MET A 1 -12.34 13.85 12.23
CA MET A 1 -11.40 14.47 11.27
C MET A 1 -11.54 13.89 9.86
N LEU A 2 -11.67 12.57 9.68
CA LEU A 2 -11.83 11.96 8.34
C LEU A 2 -13.03 12.49 7.52
N TYR A 3 -14.21 12.59 8.13
CA TYR A 3 -15.39 13.19 7.48
C TYR A 3 -15.14 14.65 7.06
N ALA A 4 -14.42 15.42 7.89
CA ALA A 4 -14.03 16.77 7.54
C ALA A 4 -13.05 16.78 6.36
N GLY A 5 -12.15 15.80 6.23
CA GLY A 5 -11.29 15.61 5.06
C GLY A 5 -12.08 15.43 3.76
N ALA A 6 -13.09 14.55 3.77
CA ALA A 6 -13.99 14.36 2.63
C ALA A 6 -14.77 15.64 2.27
N LEU A 7 -15.29 16.35 3.28
CA LEU A 7 -15.95 17.64 3.06
C LEU A 7 -14.99 18.70 2.50
N SER A 8 -13.77 18.78 3.02
CA SER A 8 -12.73 19.71 2.54
C SER A 8 -12.35 19.41 1.10
N TYR A 9 -12.27 18.14 0.71
CA TYR A 9 -12.06 17.73 -0.67
C TYR A 9 -13.16 18.27 -1.60
N PHE A 10 -14.44 18.01 -1.27
CA PHE A 10 -15.54 18.48 -2.11
C PHE A 10 -15.69 20.00 -2.12
N ALA A 11 -15.44 20.65 -0.98
CA ALA A 11 -15.44 22.11 -0.90
C ALA A 11 -14.33 22.73 -1.77
N ALA A 12 -13.13 22.16 -1.75
CA ALA A 12 -12.02 22.58 -2.59
C ALA A 12 -12.33 22.35 -4.08
N ASN A 13 -12.95 21.21 -4.42
CA ASN A 13 -13.39 20.94 -5.79
C ASN A 13 -14.45 21.98 -6.25
N ASP A 14 -15.43 22.32 -5.40
CA ASP A 14 -16.43 23.34 -5.73
C ASP A 14 -15.80 24.72 -5.98
N VAL A 15 -14.73 25.06 -5.25
CA VAL A 15 -13.96 26.29 -5.51
C VAL A 15 -13.25 26.22 -6.87
N ASN A 16 -12.61 25.10 -7.19
CA ASN A 16 -11.96 24.87 -8.48
C ASN A 16 -12.95 25.03 -9.64
N LEU A 17 -14.13 24.41 -9.55
CA LEU A 17 -15.18 24.54 -10.56
C LEU A 17 -15.70 25.98 -10.69
N LYS A 18 -15.88 26.69 -9.58
CA LYS A 18 -16.26 28.13 -9.60
C LYS A 18 -15.21 28.98 -10.30
N MET A 19 -13.92 28.69 -10.13
CA MET A 19 -12.85 29.38 -10.84
C MET A 19 -12.88 29.09 -12.34
N LEU A 20 -13.08 27.83 -12.75
CA LEU A 20 -13.24 27.46 -14.16
C LEU A 20 -14.43 28.20 -14.81
N ASN A 21 -15.56 28.30 -14.11
CA ASN A 21 -16.74 29.01 -14.60
C ASN A 21 -16.48 30.51 -14.84
N LYS A 22 -15.57 31.14 -14.09
CA LYS A 22 -15.16 32.53 -14.31
C LYS A 22 -14.32 32.71 -15.57
N GLY A 23 -13.62 31.66 -16.01
CA GLY A 23 -12.86 31.65 -17.27
C GLY A 23 -13.73 31.74 -18.53
N LYS A 24 -15.06 31.64 -18.41
CA LYS A 24 -16.07 31.78 -19.48
C LYS A 24 -15.95 30.77 -20.64
N GLN A 25 -15.10 29.75 -20.57
CA GLN A 25 -15.00 28.73 -21.63
C GLN A 25 -16.05 27.61 -21.48
N ALA A 26 -16.33 27.19 -20.24
CA ALA A 26 -17.37 26.21 -19.92
C ALA A 26 -18.12 26.56 -18.62
N LEU A 27 -19.19 25.81 -18.40
CA LEU A 27 -19.93 25.71 -17.15
C LEU A 27 -19.71 24.31 -16.58
N ALA A 28 -19.15 24.25 -15.38
CA ALA A 28 -18.90 23.03 -14.63
C ALA A 28 -19.55 23.12 -13.24
N TYR A 29 -20.33 22.11 -12.90
CA TYR A 29 -20.98 21.96 -11.61
C TYR A 29 -20.81 20.54 -11.09
N ARG A 30 -20.46 20.40 -9.81
CA ARG A 30 -20.37 19.09 -9.19
C ARG A 30 -21.76 18.48 -9.03
N GLN A 31 -21.90 17.23 -9.46
CA GLN A 31 -23.09 16.41 -9.23
C GLN A 31 -22.98 15.71 -7.86
N PRO A 32 -24.05 15.06 -7.35
CA PRO A 32 -23.92 14.18 -6.20
C PRO A 32 -22.69 13.26 -6.34
N SER A 33 -21.78 13.38 -5.38
CA SER A 33 -20.47 12.75 -5.40
C SER A 33 -20.24 12.10 -4.05
N LEU A 34 -19.48 11.01 -4.02
CA LEU A 34 -19.15 10.29 -2.81
C LEU A 34 -17.67 9.88 -2.81
N GLY A 35 -17.13 9.76 -1.61
CA GLY A 35 -15.76 9.38 -1.39
C GLY A 35 -15.48 9.26 0.11
N THR A 36 -14.45 8.51 0.43
CA THR A 36 -14.12 8.09 1.78
C THR A 36 -12.68 8.47 2.12
N PHE A 37 -12.51 9.08 3.29
CA PHE A 37 -11.23 9.15 3.96
C PHE A 37 -11.22 8.08 5.04
N SER A 38 -10.23 7.20 5.01
CA SER A 38 -10.11 6.08 5.93
C SER A 38 -8.72 6.05 6.54
N THR A 39 -8.61 5.55 7.76
CA THR A 39 -7.32 5.23 8.37
C THR A 39 -6.86 3.88 7.86
N SER A 40 -5.62 3.80 7.39
CA SER A 40 -4.94 2.55 7.15
C SER A 40 -4.33 2.07 8.47
N LEU A 41 -4.77 0.92 8.96
CA LEU A 41 -4.30 0.35 10.22
C LEU A 41 -3.43 -0.87 9.93
N ASN A 42 -2.31 -0.97 10.63
CA ASN A 42 -1.49 -2.17 10.67
C ASN A 42 -1.72 -2.86 12.02
N PRO A 43 -2.48 -3.96 12.07
CA PRO A 43 -2.72 -4.68 13.32
C PRO A 43 -1.45 -5.40 13.78
N ILE A 44 -1.02 -5.09 15.00
CA ILE A 44 -0.02 -5.86 15.72
C ILE A 44 -0.71 -7.00 16.45
N TYR A 45 -0.36 -8.21 16.04
CA TYR A 45 -0.90 -9.43 16.62
C TYR A 45 -0.05 -9.90 17.79
N SER A 46 -0.74 -10.30 18.86
CA SER A 46 -0.17 -11.16 19.89
C SER A 46 -1.13 -12.30 20.14
N PHE A 47 -0.62 -13.51 20.08
CA PHE A 47 -1.43 -14.74 20.14
C PHE A 47 -2.40 -14.94 18.97
N GLY A 48 -2.08 -14.41 17.77
CA GLY A 48 -2.97 -14.45 16.60
C GLY A 48 -4.21 -13.55 16.74
N VAL A 49 -4.28 -12.83 17.85
CA VAL A 49 -5.32 -11.87 18.17
C VAL A 49 -4.71 -10.47 17.97
N PRO A 50 -5.38 -9.57 17.23
CA PRO A 50 -4.91 -8.19 17.14
C PRO A 50 -4.97 -7.60 18.56
N ARG A 51 -3.81 -7.28 19.14
CA ARG A 51 -3.72 -6.68 20.49
C ARG A 51 -3.52 -5.18 20.43
N GLN A 52 -2.90 -4.72 19.36
CA GLN A 52 -2.63 -3.32 19.11
C GLN A 52 -2.86 -3.04 17.63
N VAL A 53 -3.19 -1.80 17.30
CA VAL A 53 -3.26 -1.31 15.92
C VAL A 53 -2.38 -0.08 15.85
N GLU A 54 -1.56 -0.01 14.83
CA GLU A 54 -0.79 1.18 14.52
C GLU A 54 -1.37 1.83 13.28
N MET A 55 -1.37 3.16 13.29
CA MET A 55 -1.86 3.92 12.18
C MET A 55 -0.75 4.04 11.14
N SER A 56 -0.81 3.19 10.11
CA SER A 56 0.13 3.24 8.98
C SER A 56 -0.08 4.46 8.07
N GLY A 57 -1.28 5.05 8.06
CA GLY A 57 -1.57 6.15 7.14
C GLY A 57 -3.04 6.55 7.03
N ILE A 58 -3.31 7.47 6.11
CA ILE A 58 -4.65 7.85 5.66
C ILE A 58 -4.81 7.43 4.19
N ARG A 59 -5.86 6.68 3.89
CA ARG A 59 -6.26 6.35 2.51
C ARG A 59 -7.46 7.20 2.10
N VAL A 60 -7.34 7.81 0.94
CA VAL A 60 -8.38 8.59 0.28
C VAL A 60 -8.88 7.79 -0.91
N ASP A 61 -10.16 7.47 -0.91
CA ASP A 61 -10.82 6.78 -2.02
C ASP A 61 -11.99 7.64 -2.49
N MET A 62 -11.91 8.18 -3.70
CA MET A 62 -12.95 9.04 -4.27
C MET A 62 -13.79 8.25 -5.26
N ASP A 63 -14.66 7.40 -4.72
CA ASP A 63 -15.48 6.43 -5.45
C ASP A 63 -16.23 7.03 -6.66
N ALA A 64 -16.81 8.23 -6.49
CA ALA A 64 -17.53 8.91 -7.57
C ALA A 64 -17.45 10.43 -7.42
N VAL A 65 -16.59 11.06 -8.22
CA VAL A 65 -16.55 12.54 -8.36
C VAL A 65 -17.22 12.92 -9.67
N ALA A 66 -18.54 13.00 -9.62
CA ALA A 66 -19.36 13.30 -10.79
C ALA A 66 -19.47 14.81 -11.02
N GLN A 67 -19.42 15.22 -12.28
CA GLN A 67 -19.56 16.61 -12.68
C GLN A 67 -20.38 16.74 -13.96
N SER A 68 -21.17 17.80 -13.98
CA SER A 68 -21.88 18.31 -15.13
C SER A 68 -21.01 19.35 -15.82
N LEU A 69 -20.61 19.13 -17.07
CA LEU A 69 -19.70 20.01 -17.79
C LEU A 69 -20.23 20.32 -19.19
N TRP A 70 -20.33 21.62 -19.52
CA TRP A 70 -20.78 22.10 -20.83
C TRP A 70 -19.92 23.24 -21.32
N ALA A 71 -19.33 23.09 -22.51
CA ALA A 71 -18.71 24.20 -23.21
C ALA A 71 -19.78 25.23 -23.64
N ARG A 72 -19.50 26.53 -23.51
CA ARG A 72 -20.51 27.56 -23.79
C ARG A 72 -20.91 27.64 -25.27
N ASN A 73 -20.00 27.30 -26.17
CA ASN A 73 -20.22 27.20 -27.60
C ASN A 73 -20.65 25.79 -28.04
N ASN A 74 -20.96 24.90 -27.09
CA ASN A 74 -21.31 23.51 -27.32
C ASN A 74 -20.21 22.69 -28.05
N ASP A 75 -18.95 23.12 -27.92
CA ASP A 75 -17.80 22.39 -28.45
C ASP A 75 -17.38 21.25 -27.50
N VAL A 76 -17.54 20.02 -27.98
CA VAL A 76 -17.22 18.80 -27.21
C VAL A 76 -15.72 18.71 -26.90
N GLN A 77 -14.84 19.21 -27.76
CA GLN A 77 -13.39 19.13 -27.51
C GLN A 77 -12.99 20.04 -26.35
N ILE A 78 -13.59 21.23 -26.26
CA ILE A 78 -13.42 22.12 -25.10
C ILE A 78 -13.96 21.46 -23.84
N ALA A 79 -15.14 20.81 -23.92
CA ALA A 79 -15.72 20.11 -22.79
C ALA A 79 -14.79 18.97 -22.29
N ASN A 80 -14.26 18.16 -23.20
CA ASN A 80 -13.37 17.06 -22.88
C ASN A 80 -12.06 17.54 -22.26
N ALA A 81 -11.46 18.60 -22.81
CA ALA A 81 -10.22 19.18 -22.27
C ALA A 81 -10.41 19.72 -20.85
N ILE A 82 -11.53 20.39 -20.58
CA ILE A 82 -11.84 20.90 -19.23
C ILE A 82 -12.17 19.74 -18.28
N GLY A 83 -12.83 18.68 -18.76
CA GLY A 83 -13.07 17.46 -17.98
C GLY A 83 -11.76 16.83 -17.50
N GLN A 84 -10.77 16.73 -18.38
CA GLN A 84 -9.43 16.28 -18.02
C GLN A 84 -8.75 17.23 -17.03
N GLN A 85 -8.87 18.55 -17.22
CA GLN A 85 -8.33 19.52 -16.28
C GLN A 85 -8.93 19.36 -14.88
N VAL A 86 -10.26 19.19 -14.79
CA VAL A 86 -10.91 18.93 -13.50
C VAL A 86 -10.41 17.63 -12.89
N GLY A 87 -10.31 16.55 -13.68
CA GLY A 87 -9.79 15.27 -13.20
C GLY A 87 -8.38 15.37 -12.60
N ILE A 88 -7.51 16.14 -13.24
CA ILE A 88 -6.16 16.46 -12.71
C ILE A 88 -6.29 17.22 -11.37
N MET A 89 -7.12 18.26 -11.33
CA MET A 89 -7.31 19.07 -10.12
C MET A 89 -7.87 18.24 -8.96
N THR A 90 -8.85 17.38 -9.21
CA THR A 90 -9.44 16.50 -8.20
C THR A 90 -8.45 15.46 -7.72
N SER A 91 -7.63 14.88 -8.61
CA SER A 91 -6.54 13.97 -8.18
C SER A 91 -5.45 14.71 -7.40
N VAL A 92 -5.19 15.99 -7.66
CA VAL A 92 -4.28 16.79 -6.82
C VAL A 92 -4.84 16.94 -5.40
N LEU A 93 -6.15 17.16 -5.25
CA LEU A 93 -6.76 17.27 -3.93
C LEU A 93 -6.62 16.00 -3.09
N GLU A 94 -6.50 14.82 -3.72
CA GLU A 94 -6.36 13.54 -3.03
C GLU A 94 -5.08 13.39 -2.23
N HIS A 95 -3.99 14.11 -2.59
CA HIS A 95 -2.78 14.16 -1.77
C HIS A 95 -2.71 15.46 -0.96
N ARG A 96 -3.14 16.60 -1.52
CA ARG A 96 -3.00 17.90 -0.85
C ARG A 96 -3.87 18.05 0.39
N ILE A 97 -5.11 17.56 0.34
CA ILE A 97 -6.02 17.68 1.50
C ILE A 97 -5.51 16.85 2.68
N PRO A 98 -5.10 15.57 2.52
CA PRO A 98 -4.46 14.83 3.60
C PRO A 98 -3.21 15.50 4.16
N GLU A 99 -2.30 15.96 3.30
CA GLU A 99 -1.08 16.66 3.74
C GLU A 99 -1.43 17.88 4.61
N MET A 100 -2.37 18.72 4.17
CA MET A 100 -2.78 19.90 4.93
C MET A 100 -3.46 19.60 6.27
N LEU A 101 -4.17 18.46 6.37
CA LEU A 101 -4.99 18.13 7.54
C LEU A 101 -4.29 17.25 8.57
N PHE A 102 -3.33 16.43 8.14
CA PHE A 102 -2.74 15.39 8.96
C PHE A 102 -1.22 15.49 9.11
N THR A 103 -0.58 16.45 8.44
CA THR A 103 0.87 16.66 8.52
C THR A 103 1.21 18.06 9.01
N ASN A 104 2.35 18.18 9.71
CA ASN A 104 2.95 19.44 10.15
C ASN A 104 4.43 19.21 10.50
N ASP A 105 5.13 20.24 10.97
CA ASP A 105 6.55 20.15 11.31
C ASP A 105 6.85 19.13 12.41
N GLU A 106 5.90 18.88 13.31
CA GLU A 106 6.04 17.91 14.42
C GLU A 106 5.69 16.47 13.97
N HIS A 107 4.83 16.33 12.97
CA HIS A 107 4.34 15.07 12.42
C HIS A 107 4.44 15.09 10.89
N PRO A 108 5.66 14.91 10.34
CA PRO A 108 5.86 14.94 8.89
C PRO A 108 5.21 13.72 8.24
N GLY A 109 4.67 13.92 7.05
CA GLY A 109 4.11 12.85 6.23
C GLY A 109 3.99 13.31 4.78
N GLU A 110 3.98 12.35 3.87
CA GLU A 110 3.79 12.63 2.45
C GLU A 110 2.61 11.83 1.91
N ALA A 111 1.71 12.52 1.22
CA ALA A 111 0.64 11.86 0.50
C ALA A 111 1.00 11.68 -0.98
N VAL A 112 0.47 10.66 -1.61
CA VAL A 112 0.58 10.41 -3.04
C VAL A 112 -0.80 10.40 -3.68
N SER A 113 -0.88 10.84 -4.93
CA SER A 113 -2.03 10.62 -5.82
C SER A 113 -1.52 10.35 -7.22
N ALA A 114 -2.40 9.96 -8.15
CA ALA A 114 -1.99 9.63 -9.52
C ALA A 114 -1.18 10.75 -10.18
N VAL A 115 -1.66 12.01 -10.06
CA VAL A 115 -0.98 13.18 -10.64
C VAL A 115 0.36 13.47 -9.96
N LYS A 116 0.43 13.37 -8.62
CA LYS A 116 1.70 13.59 -7.89
C LYS A 116 2.72 12.52 -8.25
N ALA A 117 2.32 11.25 -8.31
CA ALA A 117 3.20 10.15 -8.70
C ALA A 117 3.73 10.31 -10.13
N LEU A 118 2.88 10.69 -11.09
CA LEU A 118 3.33 10.98 -12.46
C LEU A 118 4.28 12.18 -12.53
N ALA A 119 4.01 13.23 -11.73
CA ALA A 119 4.88 14.39 -11.65
C ALA A 119 6.27 14.05 -11.08
N ILE A 120 6.33 13.22 -10.03
CA ILE A 120 7.57 12.75 -9.43
C ILE A 120 8.33 11.85 -10.41
N ALA A 121 7.66 10.89 -11.05
CA ALA A 121 8.29 10.04 -12.06
C ALA A 121 8.91 10.86 -13.19
N ASN A 122 8.21 11.90 -13.67
CA ASN A 122 8.73 12.81 -14.67
C ASN A 122 9.94 13.63 -14.15
N ALA A 123 9.91 14.08 -12.89
CA ALA A 123 11.02 14.80 -12.26
C ALA A 123 12.26 13.90 -12.05
N GLU A 124 12.08 12.60 -11.81
CA GLU A 124 13.14 11.59 -11.76
C GLU A 124 13.68 11.22 -13.16
N GLY A 125 13.15 11.81 -14.23
CA GLY A 125 13.56 11.53 -15.60
C GLY A 125 13.00 10.21 -16.15
N GLN A 126 12.01 9.61 -15.49
CA GLN A 126 11.34 8.43 -16.03
C GLN A 126 10.54 8.79 -17.27
N ARG A 127 10.45 7.85 -18.21
CA ARG A 127 9.59 8.02 -19.37
C ARG A 127 8.13 7.85 -18.96
N ILE A 128 7.29 8.83 -19.33
CA ILE A 128 5.84 8.72 -19.24
C ILE A 128 5.30 8.23 -20.58
N TYR A 129 4.56 7.13 -20.55
CA TYR A 129 3.97 6.51 -21.73
C TYR A 129 2.49 6.87 -21.84
N GLN A 130 2.06 7.16 -23.07
CA GLN A 130 0.66 7.06 -23.45
C GLN A 130 0.42 5.70 -24.10
N VAL A 131 -0.42 4.89 -23.49
CA VAL A 131 -0.76 3.54 -23.93
C VAL A 131 -2.14 3.56 -24.57
N THR A 132 -2.23 2.97 -25.76
CA THR A 132 -3.45 2.84 -26.56
C THR A 132 -3.54 1.41 -27.09
N SER A 133 -4.66 1.03 -27.70
CA SER A 133 -4.84 -0.30 -28.29
C SER A 133 -3.78 -0.62 -29.36
N GLU A 134 -3.26 0.41 -30.04
CA GLU A 134 -2.27 0.26 -31.10
C GLU A 134 -0.87 -0.07 -30.58
N ASN A 135 -0.49 0.39 -29.38
CA ASN A 135 0.87 0.26 -28.87
C ASN A 135 0.99 -0.60 -27.59
N VAL A 136 -0.13 -1.03 -27.00
CA VAL A 136 -0.18 -1.73 -25.71
C VAL A 136 0.77 -2.94 -25.66
N ASN A 137 0.83 -3.73 -26.72
CA ASN A 137 1.68 -4.94 -26.77
C ASN A 137 3.17 -4.63 -26.83
N ALA A 138 3.55 -3.44 -27.31
CA ALA A 138 4.93 -2.98 -27.33
C ALA A 138 5.32 -2.26 -26.02
N VAL A 139 4.37 -1.52 -25.42
CA VAL A 139 4.65 -0.69 -24.24
C VAL A 139 4.58 -1.49 -22.94
N LEU A 140 3.56 -2.31 -22.70
CA LEU A 140 3.40 -3.00 -21.40
C LEU A 140 4.59 -3.90 -20.98
N PRO A 141 5.30 -4.59 -21.90
CA PRO A 141 6.47 -5.37 -21.53
C PRO A 141 7.64 -4.53 -20.99
N VAL A 142 7.76 -3.26 -21.40
CA VAL A 142 8.87 -2.38 -20.97
C VAL A 142 8.58 -1.61 -19.68
N LEU A 143 7.34 -1.67 -19.18
CA LEU A 143 6.96 -1.06 -17.91
C LEU A 143 7.35 -1.98 -16.75
N ASN A 144 8.10 -1.47 -15.78
CA ASN A 144 8.45 -2.17 -14.55
C ASN A 144 7.47 -1.80 -13.43
N ILE A 145 6.22 -2.25 -13.59
CA ILE A 145 5.08 -2.00 -12.70
C ILE A 145 4.33 -3.32 -12.45
N SER A 146 3.41 -3.35 -11.47
CA SER A 146 2.67 -4.57 -11.11
C SER A 146 1.83 -5.13 -12.26
N SER A 147 1.63 -6.46 -12.26
CA SER A 147 0.78 -7.14 -13.24
C SER A 147 -0.66 -6.64 -13.21
N GLU A 148 -1.21 -6.39 -12.02
CA GLU A 148 -2.55 -5.82 -11.82
C GLU A 148 -2.76 -4.54 -12.63
N VAL A 149 -1.81 -3.58 -12.55
CA VAL A 149 -1.90 -2.32 -13.31
C VAL A 149 -1.76 -2.56 -14.81
N LYS A 150 -0.88 -3.48 -15.23
CA LYS A 150 -0.74 -3.85 -16.66
C LYS A 150 -2.04 -4.44 -17.21
N ASP A 151 -2.69 -5.29 -16.45
CA ASP A 151 -3.93 -5.95 -16.84
C ASP A 151 -5.09 -4.97 -16.94
N GLU A 152 -5.19 -4.04 -15.99
CA GLU A 152 -6.18 -2.96 -16.05
C GLU A 152 -5.96 -2.03 -17.26
N ILE A 153 -4.72 -1.62 -17.50
CA ILE A 153 -4.39 -0.80 -18.67
C ILE A 153 -4.76 -1.56 -19.95
N ARG A 154 -4.41 -2.85 -20.05
CA ARG A 154 -4.73 -3.68 -21.21
C ARG A 154 -6.25 -3.77 -21.44
N ALA A 155 -7.02 -4.02 -20.39
CA ALA A 155 -8.48 -4.09 -20.46
C ALA A 155 -9.09 -2.74 -20.87
N SER A 156 -8.58 -1.64 -20.32
CA SER A 156 -9.09 -0.30 -20.58
C SER A 156 -8.83 0.16 -22.01
N VAL A 157 -7.62 -0.05 -22.53
CA VAL A 157 -7.29 0.33 -23.91
C VAL A 157 -7.99 -0.56 -24.93
N ALA A 158 -8.33 -1.80 -24.58
CA ALA A 158 -9.12 -2.69 -25.44
C ALA A 158 -10.54 -2.17 -25.69
N VAL A 159 -11.09 -1.35 -24.78
CA VAL A 159 -12.39 -0.68 -24.94
C VAL A 159 -12.26 0.79 -25.37
N GLY A 160 -11.15 1.14 -26.04
CA GLY A 160 -10.94 2.45 -26.67
C GLY A 160 -10.48 3.57 -25.74
N LYS A 161 -10.14 3.26 -24.47
CA LYS A 161 -9.56 4.26 -23.55
C LYS A 161 -8.07 4.46 -23.83
N LYS A 162 -7.50 5.52 -23.25
CA LYS A 162 -6.07 5.84 -23.31
C LYS A 162 -5.50 5.88 -21.90
N ALA A 163 -4.39 5.18 -21.67
CA ALA A 163 -3.72 5.21 -20.37
C ALA A 163 -2.47 6.10 -20.40
N THR A 164 -2.20 6.83 -19.33
CA THR A 164 -0.95 7.56 -19.09
C THR A 164 -0.29 6.98 -17.86
N VAL A 165 0.96 6.49 -17.96
CA VAL A 165 1.65 5.75 -16.89
C VAL A 165 3.17 5.95 -16.96
N SER A 166 3.87 5.94 -15.83
CA SER A 166 5.34 5.98 -15.81
C SER A 166 5.98 4.63 -16.10
N GLN A 167 7.25 4.66 -16.53
CA GLN A 167 7.99 3.45 -16.86
C GLN A 167 8.20 2.52 -15.66
N ASN A 168 8.55 3.07 -14.51
CA ASN A 168 8.84 2.33 -13.30
C ASN A 168 7.99 2.85 -12.14
N ASN A 169 7.99 2.10 -11.05
CA ASN A 169 7.49 2.59 -9.77
C ASN A 169 8.32 3.79 -9.28
N ILE A 170 7.68 4.63 -8.46
CA ILE A 170 8.26 5.70 -7.67
C ILE A 170 8.02 5.42 -6.18
N THR A 171 8.77 6.10 -5.31
CA THR A 171 8.60 6.01 -3.86
C THR A 171 8.26 7.38 -3.29
N VAL A 172 7.18 7.45 -2.51
CA VAL A 172 6.71 8.67 -1.81
C VAL A 172 6.33 8.26 -0.40
N GLY A 173 7.00 8.80 0.62
CA GLY A 173 6.93 8.19 1.93
C GLY A 173 7.54 6.79 1.90
N GLY A 174 6.86 5.81 2.48
CA GLY A 174 7.11 4.37 2.27
C GLY A 174 6.16 3.71 1.28
N TRP A 175 5.28 4.47 0.60
CA TRP A 175 4.50 3.94 -0.51
C TRP A 175 5.40 3.81 -1.72
N THR A 176 5.43 2.62 -2.31
CA THR A 176 6.13 2.35 -3.57
C THR A 176 5.14 1.81 -4.60
N GLY A 177 5.08 2.45 -5.75
CA GLY A 177 4.10 2.11 -6.77
C GLY A 177 4.10 3.07 -7.95
N VAL A 178 3.03 3.03 -8.74
CA VAL A 178 2.85 3.91 -9.90
C VAL A 178 1.52 4.64 -9.84
N GLY A 179 1.52 5.92 -10.21
CA GLY A 179 0.31 6.65 -10.56
C GLY A 179 0.01 6.53 -12.04
N TYR A 180 -1.25 6.33 -12.40
CA TYR A 180 -1.67 6.23 -13.79
C TYR A 180 -3.07 6.82 -14.00
N ILE A 181 -3.32 7.24 -15.23
CA ILE A 181 -4.58 7.86 -15.63
C ILE A 181 -5.16 7.02 -16.76
N ILE A 182 -6.41 6.59 -16.65
CA ILE A 182 -7.16 5.97 -17.74
C ILE A 182 -8.22 6.96 -18.18
N ALA A 183 -8.03 7.57 -19.35
CA ALA A 183 -8.90 8.60 -19.90
C ALA A 183 -9.77 8.06 -21.04
N ASP A 184 -11.01 8.50 -21.06
CA ASP A 184 -11.93 8.35 -22.17
C ASP A 184 -11.75 9.52 -23.15
N PRO A 185 -11.21 9.29 -24.36
CA PRO A 185 -11.00 10.37 -25.32
C PRO A 185 -12.32 10.99 -25.82
N ASP A 186 -13.42 10.26 -25.77
CA ASP A 186 -14.70 10.69 -26.35
C ASP A 186 -15.49 11.57 -25.37
N THR A 187 -15.38 11.30 -24.07
CA THR A 187 -16.15 12.00 -23.02
C THR A 187 -15.30 12.92 -22.15
N GLY A 188 -13.97 12.82 -22.21
CA GLY A 188 -13.05 13.52 -21.31
C GLY A 188 -13.06 13.02 -19.87
N ALA A 189 -13.84 11.98 -19.56
CA ALA A 189 -13.82 11.32 -18.26
C ALA A 189 -12.47 10.62 -18.04
N GLY A 190 -12.05 10.49 -16.79
CA GLY A 190 -10.82 9.76 -16.49
C GLY A 190 -10.81 9.18 -15.08
N ALA A 191 -10.24 7.99 -14.96
CA ALA A 191 -9.88 7.39 -13.68
C ALA A 191 -8.42 7.76 -13.38
N TYR A 192 -8.18 8.31 -12.19
CA TYR A 192 -6.87 8.74 -11.72
C TYR A 192 -6.50 7.81 -10.55
N ARG A 193 -5.57 6.88 -10.80
CA ARG A 193 -5.35 5.74 -9.91
C ARG A 193 -3.90 5.65 -9.45
N ILE A 194 -3.70 4.99 -8.32
CA ILE A 194 -2.39 4.56 -7.84
C ILE A 194 -2.37 3.04 -7.70
N SER A 195 -1.22 2.41 -7.88
CA SER A 195 -1.09 0.96 -7.67
C SER A 195 -1.30 0.56 -6.20
N GLY A 196 -1.76 -0.66 -5.96
CA GLY A 196 -2.11 -1.16 -4.62
C GLY A 196 -3.61 -1.07 -4.31
N GLY A 197 -4.46 -1.10 -5.35
CA GLY A 197 -5.92 -1.23 -5.22
C GLY A 197 -6.70 0.05 -4.85
N GLY A 198 -6.04 1.20 -4.70
CA GLY A 198 -6.72 2.46 -4.36
C GLY A 198 -7.17 3.28 -5.58
N ASN A 199 -8.44 3.68 -5.62
CA ASN A 199 -8.92 4.75 -6.50
C ASN A 199 -8.71 6.11 -5.81
N GLY A 200 -7.46 6.51 -5.60
CA GLY A 200 -7.19 7.82 -5.02
C GLY A 200 -5.82 7.99 -4.38
N GLY A 201 -5.78 8.67 -3.23
CA GLY A 201 -4.55 9.07 -2.56
C GLY A 201 -4.19 8.25 -1.32
N PHE A 202 -2.92 8.26 -0.95
CA PHE A 202 -2.39 7.57 0.24
C PHE A 202 -1.38 8.44 0.96
N LEU A 203 -1.55 8.66 2.26
CA LEU A 203 -0.62 9.37 3.14
C LEU A 203 0.02 8.37 4.10
N GLU A 204 1.34 8.32 4.15
CA GLU A 204 2.08 7.51 5.11
C GLU A 204 2.53 8.30 6.33
N TYR A 205 2.46 7.68 7.50
CA TYR A 205 3.14 8.15 8.71
C TYR A 205 4.53 7.55 8.80
N TYR A 206 5.55 8.41 8.88
CA TYR A 206 6.92 7.97 9.17
C TYR A 206 7.05 7.58 10.65
N GLU A 207 6.85 6.31 10.98
CA GLU A 207 7.34 5.76 12.24
C GLU A 207 8.67 5.05 12.01
N GLY A 208 9.76 5.80 12.15
CA GLY A 208 11.11 5.27 12.11
C GLY A 208 11.39 4.42 13.35
N ILE A 209 11.27 3.10 13.23
CA ILE A 209 12.18 2.03 13.67
C ILE A 209 11.52 0.68 13.29
N SER A 210 12.22 -0.20 12.55
CA SER A 210 11.71 -1.55 12.24
C SER A 210 11.55 -2.41 13.50
N TYR A 211 10.38 -3.02 13.71
CA TYR A 211 10.04 -3.86 14.88
C TYR A 211 11.03 -4.99 15.16
N SER A 212 11.72 -5.53 14.14
CA SER A 212 12.75 -6.56 14.29
C SER A 212 13.99 -6.07 15.05
N VAL A 213 14.37 -4.81 14.88
CA VAL A 213 15.52 -4.19 15.57
C VAL A 213 15.19 -3.89 17.03
N VAL A 214 13.97 -3.39 17.32
CA VAL A 214 13.50 -3.16 18.70
C VAL A 214 13.42 -4.47 19.47
N PHE A 215 12.88 -5.51 18.83
CA PHE A 215 12.73 -6.83 19.45
C PHE A 215 14.08 -7.51 19.70
N THR A 216 15.05 -7.38 18.79
CA THR A 216 16.41 -7.91 18.96
C THR A 216 17.15 -7.19 20.09
N LEU A 217 17.00 -5.86 20.21
CA LEU A 217 17.58 -5.07 21.29
C LEU A 217 16.90 -5.36 22.64
N PHE A 218 15.61 -5.66 22.65
CA PHE A 218 14.88 -6.08 23.85
C PHE A 218 15.35 -7.45 24.36
N ILE A 219 15.57 -8.42 23.48
CA ILE A 219 16.09 -9.74 23.86
C ILE A 219 17.55 -9.65 24.33
N ALA A 220 18.38 -8.84 23.67
CA ALA A 220 19.78 -8.61 24.07
C ALA A 220 19.91 -7.97 25.47
N THR A 221 19.01 -7.04 25.80
CA THR A 221 18.98 -6.38 27.12
C THR A 221 18.41 -7.29 28.22
N LEU A 222 17.43 -8.14 27.88
CA LEU A 222 16.92 -9.17 28.80
C LEU A 222 17.98 -10.22 29.14
N LEU A 223 18.83 -10.61 28.18
CA LEU A 223 19.93 -11.56 28.40
C LEU A 223 21.04 -11.02 29.31
N ALA A 224 21.23 -9.71 29.37
CA ALA A 224 22.24 -9.07 30.21
C ALA A 224 21.87 -9.03 31.72
N THR A 225 20.61 -9.30 32.08
CA THR A 225 20.09 -9.04 33.44
C THR A 225 19.89 -10.29 34.31
N ILE A 226 20.09 -11.51 33.80
CA ILE A 226 19.69 -12.75 34.50
C ILE A 226 20.90 -13.51 35.08
N SER A 227 21.78 -12.81 35.80
CA SER A 227 22.86 -13.45 36.56
C SER A 227 22.56 -13.68 38.04
N ALA A 228 21.33 -13.49 38.53
CA ALA A 228 20.98 -13.86 39.91
C ALA A 228 19.46 -14.06 40.19
N VAL A 229 19.14 -15.19 40.84
CA VAL A 229 17.92 -15.51 41.64
C VAL A 229 16.59 -15.86 40.89
N PRO A 230 15.53 -16.35 41.59
CA PRO A 230 14.75 -17.55 41.26
C PRO A 230 13.65 -17.32 40.19
N VAL A 231 13.69 -16.17 39.51
CA VAL A 231 12.76 -15.74 38.46
C VAL A 231 12.93 -16.59 37.18
N ALA A 232 14.02 -17.36 37.10
CA ALA A 232 14.38 -18.20 35.97
C ALA A 232 13.27 -19.20 35.57
N ALA A 233 12.53 -19.79 36.51
CA ALA A 233 11.47 -20.76 36.18
C ALA A 233 10.25 -20.09 35.54
N VAL A 234 9.82 -18.93 36.06
CA VAL A 234 8.70 -18.16 35.48
C VAL A 234 9.08 -17.61 34.11
N LEU A 235 10.31 -17.10 33.98
CA LEU A 235 10.86 -16.66 32.70
C LEU A 235 10.94 -17.82 31.70
N LEU A 236 11.37 -19.01 32.12
CA LEU A 236 11.45 -20.18 31.25
C LEU A 236 10.06 -20.57 30.73
N ILE A 237 9.04 -20.58 31.60
CA ILE A 237 7.66 -20.87 31.20
C ILE A 237 7.16 -19.80 30.22
N ALA A 238 7.36 -18.52 30.52
CA ALA A 238 6.97 -17.43 29.63
C ALA A 238 7.68 -17.53 28.27
N LEU A 239 8.99 -17.80 28.26
CA LEU A 239 9.79 -18.00 27.06
C LEU A 239 9.29 -19.18 26.25
N THR A 240 8.98 -20.32 26.87
CA THR A 240 8.42 -21.49 26.16
C THR A 240 7.05 -21.18 25.55
N ALA A 241 6.16 -20.49 26.26
CA ALA A 241 4.86 -20.07 25.72
C ALA A 241 5.02 -19.11 24.53
N ILE A 242 5.97 -18.19 24.61
CA ILE A 242 6.33 -17.28 23.51
C ILE A 242 6.87 -18.07 22.32
N THR A 243 7.73 -19.07 22.53
CA THR A 243 8.29 -19.88 21.43
C THR A 243 7.22 -20.68 20.71
N LEU A 244 6.29 -21.29 21.44
CA LEU A 244 5.17 -22.06 20.88
C LEU A 244 4.26 -21.16 20.06
N PHE A 245 3.98 -19.97 20.59
CA PHE A 245 3.17 -19.00 19.88
C PHE A 245 3.86 -18.45 18.63
N HIS A 246 5.15 -18.14 18.72
CA HIS A 246 5.91 -17.64 17.58
C HIS A 246 5.97 -18.68 16.45
N ALA A 247 6.24 -19.95 16.79
CA ALA A 247 6.20 -21.06 15.84
C ALA A 247 4.85 -21.18 15.11
N LEU A 248 3.74 -21.04 15.85
CA LEU A 248 2.40 -21.08 15.28
C LEU A 248 2.15 -19.94 14.29
N MET A 249 2.56 -18.71 14.62
CA MET A 249 2.36 -17.58 13.71
C MET A 249 3.25 -17.65 12.47
N THR A 250 4.51 -18.03 12.65
CA THR A 250 5.43 -18.23 11.52
C THR A 250 4.87 -19.28 10.58
N PHE A 251 4.26 -20.34 11.10
CA PHE A 251 3.60 -21.37 10.31
C PHE A 251 2.45 -20.80 9.47
N ILE A 252 1.53 -20.07 10.11
CA ILE A 252 0.37 -19.49 9.42
C ILE A 252 0.81 -18.52 8.31
N ILE A 253 1.75 -17.62 8.60
CA ILE A 253 2.23 -16.64 7.63
C ILE A 253 2.94 -17.33 6.45
N SER A 254 3.79 -18.31 6.76
CA SER A 254 4.53 -19.06 5.73
C SER A 254 3.59 -19.89 4.85
N ASP A 255 2.62 -20.60 5.45
CA ASP A 255 1.63 -21.39 4.72
C ASP A 255 0.74 -20.53 3.81
N LEU A 256 0.30 -19.36 4.30
CA LEU A 256 -0.45 -18.40 3.49
C LEU A 256 0.36 -17.92 2.28
N LYS A 257 1.66 -17.58 2.48
CA LYS A 257 2.53 -17.12 1.40
C LYS A 257 2.87 -18.22 0.40
N LEU A 258 3.07 -19.45 0.85
CA LEU A 258 3.27 -20.61 -0.03
C LEU A 258 2.02 -20.88 -0.88
N LYS A 259 0.81 -20.79 -0.30
CA LYS A 259 -0.44 -20.97 -1.03
C LYS A 259 -0.75 -19.83 -2.00
N GLU A 260 -0.51 -18.59 -1.59
CA GLU A 260 -0.66 -17.40 -2.44
C GLU A 260 0.22 -17.51 -3.70
N ASN A 261 1.44 -18.03 -3.54
CA ASN A 261 2.39 -18.25 -4.63
C ASN A 261 2.31 -19.65 -5.28
N GLN A 262 1.23 -20.40 -5.03
CA GLN A 262 0.96 -21.72 -5.63
C GLN A 262 2.10 -22.75 -5.47
N CYS A 263 2.86 -22.67 -4.38
CA CYS A 263 3.94 -23.63 -4.10
C CYS A 263 3.40 -25.06 -3.88
N PRO A 264 4.19 -26.10 -4.20
CA PRO A 264 3.80 -27.49 -3.96
C PRO A 264 3.47 -27.78 -2.50
N GLU A 265 2.45 -28.62 -2.24
CA GLU A 265 2.04 -29.01 -0.87
C GLU A 265 3.17 -29.68 -0.08
N GLU A 266 4.13 -30.28 -0.78
CA GLU A 266 5.35 -30.88 -0.22
C GLU A 266 6.20 -29.85 0.54
N MET A 267 6.23 -28.59 0.10
CA MET A 267 6.93 -27.52 0.82
C MET A 267 6.24 -27.16 2.13
N THR A 268 4.91 -27.18 2.15
CA THR A 268 4.14 -27.03 3.39
C THR A 268 4.39 -28.21 4.33
N ALA A 269 4.47 -29.44 3.82
CA ALA A 269 4.81 -30.60 4.64
C ALA A 269 6.22 -30.50 5.25
N LEU A 270 7.21 -30.03 4.46
CA LEU A 270 8.57 -29.78 4.93
C LEU A 270 8.61 -28.67 6.00
N LEU A 271 7.85 -27.59 5.80
CA LEU A 271 7.70 -26.52 6.78
C LEU A 271 7.17 -27.06 8.11
N ILE A 272 6.12 -27.87 8.08
CA ILE A 272 5.54 -28.50 9.28
C ILE A 272 6.59 -29.37 9.98
N ALA A 273 7.32 -30.19 9.23
CA ALA A 273 8.37 -31.04 9.79
C ALA A 273 9.46 -30.22 10.51
N LEU A 274 9.95 -29.15 9.88
CA LEU A 274 10.94 -28.25 10.47
C LEU A 274 10.38 -27.55 11.72
N MET A 275 9.16 -27.04 11.66
CA MET A 275 8.50 -26.39 12.80
C MET A 275 8.38 -27.33 14.00
N VAL A 276 7.95 -28.57 13.78
CA VAL A 276 7.86 -29.58 14.85
C VAL A 276 9.23 -29.83 15.46
N VAL A 277 10.26 -30.08 14.65
CA VAL A 277 11.62 -30.34 15.16
C VAL A 277 12.12 -29.20 16.03
N PHE A 278 12.02 -27.95 15.58
CA PHE A 278 12.52 -26.79 16.33
C PHE A 278 11.63 -26.42 17.51
N THR A 279 10.35 -26.80 17.51
CA THR A 279 9.44 -26.60 18.66
C THR A 279 9.78 -27.56 19.79
N PHE A 280 10.10 -28.81 19.47
CA PHE A 280 10.43 -29.85 20.45
C PHE A 280 11.93 -29.90 20.80
N LEU A 281 12.79 -29.18 20.07
CA LEU A 281 14.23 -29.13 20.33
C LEU A 281 14.59 -28.75 21.78
N PRO A 282 13.94 -27.76 22.43
CA PRO A 282 14.19 -27.45 23.83
C PRO A 282 13.85 -28.61 24.76
N ILE A 283 12.75 -29.32 24.51
CA ILE A 283 12.30 -30.45 25.33
C ILE A 283 13.29 -31.61 25.21
N ILE A 284 13.75 -31.91 23.99
CA ILE A 284 14.69 -33.01 23.70
C ILE A 284 16.07 -32.75 24.33
N LYS A 285 16.53 -31.49 24.35
CA LYS A 285 17.86 -31.10 24.86
C LYS A 285 17.87 -30.61 26.31
N GLY A 286 16.76 -30.76 27.04
CA GLY A 286 16.67 -30.51 28.49
C GLY A 286 16.37 -29.05 28.87
N ASN A 287 15.33 -28.46 28.26
CA ASN A 287 14.71 -27.15 28.55
C ASN A 287 15.69 -26.08 29.07
N ASN A 288 16.79 -25.90 28.33
CA ASN A 288 17.79 -24.91 28.66
C ASN A 288 17.62 -23.65 27.79
N ASN A 289 17.98 -22.49 28.34
CA ASN A 289 17.74 -21.19 27.71
C ASN A 289 18.37 -21.10 26.31
N LYS A 290 19.53 -21.73 26.09
CA LYS A 290 20.23 -21.72 24.80
C LYS A 290 19.39 -22.38 23.69
N THR A 291 18.77 -23.52 23.97
CA THR A 291 17.93 -24.24 23.00
C THR A 291 16.64 -23.51 22.68
N ILE A 292 16.05 -22.83 23.66
CA ILE A 292 14.86 -21.98 23.50
C ILE A 292 15.17 -20.76 22.63
N ILE A 293 16.29 -20.08 22.91
CA ILE A 293 16.76 -18.93 22.12
C ILE A 293 17.08 -19.34 20.69
N PHE A 294 17.74 -20.49 20.51
CA PHE A 294 18.05 -21.00 19.17
C PHE A 294 16.78 -21.28 18.36
N SER A 295 15.73 -21.82 19.01
CA SER A 295 14.44 -22.06 18.37
C SER A 295 13.74 -20.74 18.01
N LEU A 296 13.78 -19.73 18.88
CA LEU A 296 13.25 -18.39 18.59
C LEU A 296 13.95 -17.74 17.39
N LEU A 297 15.28 -17.74 17.37
CA LEU A 297 16.06 -17.19 16.27
C LEU A 297 15.74 -17.89 14.95
N PHE A 298 15.58 -19.22 14.97
CA PHE A 298 15.19 -19.98 13.79
C PHE A 298 13.82 -19.52 13.24
N TYR A 299 12.83 -19.32 14.11
CA TYR A 299 11.51 -18.82 13.69
C TYR A 299 11.56 -17.39 13.17
N SER A 300 12.34 -16.50 13.79
CA SER A 300 12.51 -15.13 13.31
C SER A 300 13.13 -15.09 11.91
N ILE A 301 14.11 -15.96 11.64
CA ILE A 301 14.71 -16.08 10.30
C ILE A 301 13.69 -16.64 9.29
N LEU A 302 12.90 -17.65 9.69
CA LEU A 302 11.88 -18.26 8.84
C LEU A 302 10.78 -17.29 8.41
N VAL A 303 10.36 -16.38 9.31
CA VAL A 303 9.32 -15.36 9.04
C VAL A 303 9.70 -14.50 7.84
N ASP A 304 10.98 -14.20 7.65
CA ASP A 304 11.43 -13.35 6.55
C ASP A 304 11.89 -14.18 5.33
N ALA A 305 12.54 -15.32 5.56
CA ALA A 305 13.13 -16.14 4.51
C ALA A 305 12.08 -16.79 3.59
N ILE A 306 10.95 -17.25 4.14
CA ILE A 306 9.94 -17.95 3.33
C ILE A 306 9.14 -16.98 2.45
N PRO A 307 8.62 -15.85 2.96
CA PRO A 307 7.99 -14.86 2.10
C PRO A 307 8.92 -14.35 1.00
N ALA A 308 10.21 -14.17 1.30
CA ALA A 308 11.20 -13.74 0.31
C ALA A 308 11.48 -14.80 -0.77
N ALA A 309 11.48 -16.09 -0.42
CA ALA A 309 11.76 -17.18 -1.36
C ALA A 309 10.51 -17.72 -2.10
N SER A 310 9.32 -17.58 -1.52
CA SER A 310 8.07 -18.15 -2.06
C SER A 310 7.67 -17.68 -3.47
N PRO A 311 8.03 -16.47 -3.96
CA PRO A 311 7.76 -16.10 -5.35
C PRO A 311 8.50 -16.96 -6.38
N ALA A 312 9.57 -17.68 -5.99
CA ALA A 312 10.27 -18.59 -6.89
C ALA A 312 9.42 -19.81 -7.30
N CYS A 313 8.32 -20.10 -6.59
CA CYS A 313 7.40 -21.18 -6.94
C CYS A 313 6.47 -20.87 -8.11
N LEU A 314 6.33 -19.60 -8.50
CA LEU A 314 5.43 -19.17 -9.58
C LEU A 314 6.03 -19.39 -10.99
N ASN A 315 7.24 -19.96 -11.08
CA ASN A 315 7.96 -20.24 -12.32
C ASN A 315 7.96 -21.73 -12.69
#